data_AF-E1R587-F1
#
_entry.id   AF-E1R587-F1
#
_cell.length_a   1.000
_cell.length_b   1.000
_cell.length_c   1.000
_cell.angle_alpha   90.00
_cell.angle_beta   90.00
_cell.angle_gamma   90.00
#
_symmetry.space_group_name_H-M   'P 1'
#
loop_
_entity.id
_entity.type
_entity.pdbx_description
1 polymer ?
#
loop_
_entity_poly.entity_id
_entity_poly.type
_entity_poly.pdbx_seq_one_letter_code
_entity_poly.pdbx_strand_id
1 'polypeptide(L)'
;MKTEINIFHLQRLGGVPLFLHPFDDPDTLLKLDANTVIAGRYGREPRPESVTMLRNELYRLIELAVKNWISEKRFIPRFLISSLLFLVVYFFLSLVIRDPIPMIDELGGSLAASFLVYYLLSRRDTGSKAATAKRIALRERVDEIYFEHDSLVEEAEELLLRLEAEDTRQLAESLADAVEFSVTGEKERLDQLVSYLRRRFASRAYRKQEKALRRRKQRQSVKLNNKLDLPLFGVYRALKR
;
A
#
# COMPACT_ATOMS: atom_id res chain seq x y z
N MET A 1 -15.36 15.63 12.85
CA MET A 1 -13.99 16.12 12.58
C MET A 1 -13.62 15.61 11.19
N LYS A 2 -13.06 16.47 10.33
CA LYS A 2 -12.54 16.02 9.03
C LYS A 2 -11.24 15.25 9.30
N THR A 3 -11.08 14.09 8.67
CA THR A 3 -9.85 13.31 8.78
C THR A 3 -8.94 13.73 7.64
N GLU A 4 -7.77 14.28 7.95
CA GLU A 4 -6.79 14.66 6.92
C GLU A 4 -5.77 13.53 6.74
N ILE A 5 -5.60 13.08 5.51
CA ILE A 5 -4.57 12.12 5.12
C ILE A 5 -3.55 12.87 4.28
N ASN A 6 -2.33 12.98 4.80
CA ASN A 6 -1.24 13.61 4.07
C ASN A 6 -0.53 12.58 3.18
N ILE A 7 -0.12 13.01 1.99
CA ILE A 7 0.83 12.32 1.12
C ILE A 7 2.11 13.15 1.12
N PHE A 8 3.23 12.57 1.54
CA PHE A 8 4.49 13.31 1.61
C PHE A 8 5.34 13.03 0.36
N HIS A 9 5.79 14.08 -0.30
CA HIS A 9 6.77 14.02 -1.38
C HIS A 9 8.15 14.40 -0.83
N LEU A 10 9.11 13.51 -1.00
CA LEU A 10 10.52 13.74 -0.70
C LEU A 10 11.34 13.57 -1.98
N GLN A 11 12.22 14.52 -2.28
CA GLN A 11 13.17 14.41 -3.37
C GLN A 11 14.46 13.75 -2.89
N ARG A 12 14.89 12.69 -3.59
CA ARG A 12 16.20 12.04 -3.36
C ARG A 12 17.30 12.68 -4.19
N LEU A 13 18.54 12.39 -3.83
CA LEU A 13 19.75 12.69 -4.59
C LEU A 13 19.62 12.11 -6.01
N GLY A 14 19.87 12.93 -7.02
CA GLY A 14 19.61 12.59 -8.42
C GLY A 14 18.19 12.94 -8.90
N GLY A 15 17.36 13.56 -8.05
CA GLY A 15 16.04 14.08 -8.42
C GLY A 15 14.95 13.01 -8.50
N VAL A 16 15.18 11.83 -7.91
CA VAL A 16 14.19 10.74 -7.88
C VAL A 16 13.09 11.09 -6.87
N PRO A 17 11.80 11.15 -7.27
CA PRO A 17 10.71 11.43 -6.36
C PRO A 17 10.42 10.21 -5.47
N LEU A 18 10.16 10.46 -4.20
CA LEU A 18 9.69 9.48 -3.24
C LEU A 18 8.38 9.95 -2.64
N PHE A 19 7.28 9.26 -2.94
CA PHE A 19 5.99 9.50 -2.31
C PHE A 19 5.76 8.54 -1.15
N LEU A 20 5.32 9.07 -0.02
CA LEU A 20 4.95 8.33 1.17
C LEU A 20 3.46 8.55 1.46
N HIS A 21 2.69 7.48 1.42
CA HIS A 21 1.23 7.51 1.61
C HIS A 21 0.73 6.22 2.27
N PRO A 22 -0.49 6.19 2.84
CA PRO A 22 -0.99 5.01 3.53
C PRO A 22 -1.70 3.99 2.62
N PHE A 23 -1.82 4.28 1.32
CA PHE A 23 -2.70 3.58 0.38
C PHE A 23 -2.21 2.22 -0.13
N ASP A 24 -1.07 1.73 0.35
CA ASP A 24 -0.63 0.35 0.13
C ASP A 24 -1.61 -0.66 0.73
N ASP A 25 -2.34 -0.24 1.77
CA ASP A 25 -3.43 -1.00 2.38
C ASP A 25 -4.76 -0.72 1.65
N PRO A 26 -5.35 -1.73 0.96
CA PRO A 26 -6.60 -1.57 0.23
C PRO A 26 -7.76 -1.06 1.10
N ASP A 27 -7.80 -1.43 2.37
CA ASP A 27 -8.87 -1.03 3.29
C ASP A 27 -8.85 0.47 3.57
N THR A 28 -7.65 1.05 3.66
CA THR A 28 -7.47 2.50 3.82
C THR A 28 -8.02 3.26 2.62
N LEU A 29 -7.80 2.77 1.39
CA LEU A 29 -8.37 3.35 0.18
C LEU A 29 -9.91 3.22 0.14
N LEU A 30 -10.45 2.08 0.53
CA LEU A 30 -11.91 1.83 0.47
C LEU A 30 -12.70 2.68 1.47
N LYS A 31 -12.06 3.09 2.57
CA LYS A 31 -12.61 3.95 3.63
C LYS A 31 -12.61 5.44 3.29
N LEU A 32 -12.01 5.85 2.18
CA LEU A 32 -12.09 7.24 1.71
C LEU A 32 -13.56 7.62 1.52
N ASP A 33 -14.02 8.57 2.32
CA ASP A 33 -15.38 9.07 2.36
C ASP A 33 -15.40 10.59 2.11
N ALA A 34 -16.59 11.20 2.13
CA ALA A 34 -16.74 12.62 1.89
C ALA A 34 -16.07 13.53 2.96
N ASN A 35 -15.78 12.98 4.14
CA ASN A 35 -15.19 13.70 5.27
C ASN A 35 -13.67 13.59 5.32
N THR A 36 -13.08 12.77 4.45
CA THR A 36 -11.65 12.58 4.35
C THR A 36 -11.07 13.54 3.32
N VAL A 37 -10.09 14.35 3.74
CA VAL A 37 -9.35 15.26 2.86
C VAL A 37 -7.98 14.65 2.61
N ILE A 38 -7.57 14.55 1.35
CA ILE A 38 -6.24 14.06 0.97
C ILE A 38 -5.42 15.24 0.51
N ALA A 39 -4.36 15.57 1.24
CA ALA A 39 -3.48 16.69 0.94
C ALA A 39 -2.07 16.17 0.61
N GLY A 40 -1.49 16.67 -0.48
CA GLY A 40 -0.09 16.47 -0.82
C GLY A 40 0.79 17.49 -0.10
N ARG A 41 1.90 17.06 0.48
CA ARG A 41 2.86 17.90 1.20
C ARG A 41 4.24 17.72 0.59
N TYR A 42 4.93 18.81 0.28
CA TYR A 42 6.26 18.77 -0.34
C TYR A 42 7.23 19.77 0.30
N GLY A 43 8.51 19.43 0.30
CA GLY A 43 9.60 20.38 0.57
C GLY A 43 9.99 21.09 -0.72
N ARG A 44 10.62 20.36 -1.64
CA ARG A 44 10.80 20.83 -3.02
C ARG A 44 9.64 20.45 -3.92
N GLU A 45 9.25 21.37 -4.79
CA GLU A 45 8.10 21.19 -5.67
C GLU A 45 8.25 19.93 -6.54
N PRO A 46 7.28 19.00 -6.51
CA PRO A 46 7.34 17.80 -7.32
C PRO A 46 7.19 18.15 -8.79
N ARG A 47 7.97 17.48 -9.65
CA ARG A 47 7.81 17.65 -11.10
C ARG A 47 6.42 17.17 -11.54
N PRO A 48 5.78 17.80 -12.54
CA PRO A 48 4.46 17.40 -13.02
C PRO A 48 4.38 15.92 -13.44
N GLU A 49 5.47 15.37 -13.99
CA GLU A 49 5.55 13.97 -14.38
C GLU A 49 5.49 13.05 -13.15
N SER A 50 6.14 13.43 -12.05
CA SER A 50 6.15 12.66 -10.80
C SER A 50 4.77 12.61 -10.15
N VAL A 51 4.04 13.73 -10.15
CA VAL A 51 2.66 13.78 -9.66
C VAL A 51 1.74 12.91 -10.54
N THR A 52 1.94 12.95 -11.86
CA THR A 52 1.18 12.10 -12.79
C THR A 52 1.46 10.60 -12.56
N MET A 53 2.72 10.23 -12.32
CA MET A 53 3.10 8.86 -11.95
C MET A 53 2.43 8.39 -10.66
N LEU A 54 2.41 9.24 -9.62
CA LEU A 54 1.69 8.96 -8.38
C LEU A 54 0.19 8.70 -8.64
N ARG A 55 -0.48 9.58 -9.40
CA ARG A 55 -1.91 9.40 -9.72
C ARG A 55 -2.17 8.07 -10.42
N ASN A 56 -1.34 7.70 -11.39
CA ASN A 56 -1.45 6.42 -12.08
C ASN A 56 -1.25 5.21 -11.14
N GLU A 57 -0.31 5.31 -10.19
CA GLU A 57 -0.13 4.30 -9.16
C GLU A 57 -1.37 4.17 -8.25
N LEU A 58 -1.91 5.29 -7.77
CA LEU A 58 -3.12 5.32 -6.95
C LEU A 58 -4.32 4.75 -7.71
N TYR A 59 -4.45 5.03 -9.01
CA TYR A 59 -5.49 4.41 -9.85
C TYR A 59 -5.35 2.90 -9.94
N ARG A 60 -4.13 2.39 -10.06
CA ARG A 60 -3.89 0.94 -10.05
C ARG A 60 -4.26 0.32 -8.70
N LEU A 61 -3.92 0.99 -7.60
CA LEU A 61 -4.28 0.54 -6.25
C LEU A 61 -5.79 0.55 -6.02
N ILE A 62 -6.50 1.59 -6.50
CA ILE A 62 -7.96 1.66 -6.49
C ILE A 62 -8.59 0.49 -7.25
N GLU A 63 -8.08 0.18 -8.45
CA GLU A 63 -8.58 -0.94 -9.25
C GLU A 63 -8.46 -2.27 -8.50
N LEU A 64 -7.31 -2.50 -7.85
CA LEU A 64 -7.07 -3.70 -7.06
C LEU A 64 -7.97 -3.74 -5.82
N ALA A 65 -8.09 -2.63 -5.09
CA ALA A 65 -8.91 -2.52 -3.89
C ALA A 65 -10.40 -2.75 -4.18
N VAL A 66 -10.94 -2.12 -5.23
CA VAL A 66 -12.35 -2.30 -5.62
C VAL A 66 -12.61 -3.71 -6.14
N LYS A 67 -11.67 -4.31 -6.88
CA LYS A 67 -11.77 -5.70 -7.33
C LYS A 67 -11.84 -6.67 -6.14
N ASN A 68 -11.00 -6.47 -5.12
CA ASN A 68 -11.02 -7.29 -3.92
C ASN A 68 -12.33 -7.09 -3.14
N TRP A 69 -12.74 -5.84 -2.93
CA TRP A 69 -13.98 -5.49 -2.26
C TRP A 69 -15.22 -6.13 -2.90
N ILE A 70 -15.36 -6.04 -4.23
CA ILE A 70 -16.52 -6.62 -4.91
C ILE A 70 -16.47 -8.16 -4.90
N SER A 71 -15.26 -8.74 -4.98
CA SER A 71 -15.08 -10.18 -4.88
C SER A 71 -15.52 -10.70 -3.52
N GLU A 72 -15.13 -10.02 -2.44
CA GLU A 72 -15.52 -10.36 -1.08
C GLU A 72 -17.03 -10.18 -0.86
N LYS A 73 -17.57 -9.01 -1.24
CA LYS A 73 -19.01 -8.70 -1.09
C LYS A 73 -19.92 -9.68 -1.85
N ARG A 74 -19.47 -10.18 -3.00
CA ARG A 74 -20.23 -11.11 -3.85
C ARG A 74 -19.81 -12.57 -3.67
N PHE A 75 -18.89 -12.88 -2.76
CA PHE A 75 -18.40 -14.24 -2.55
C PHE A 75 -19.54 -15.18 -2.13
N ILE A 76 -20.25 -14.85 -1.04
CA ILE A 76 -21.32 -15.68 -0.49
C ILE A 76 -22.43 -15.97 -1.51
N PRO A 77 -23.08 -14.95 -2.14
CA PRO A 77 -24.17 -15.24 -3.08
C PRO A 77 -23.69 -16.04 -4.29
N ARG A 78 -22.48 -15.78 -4.79
CA ARG A 78 -21.89 -16.52 -5.91
C ARG A 78 -21.62 -17.98 -5.53
N PHE A 79 -21.04 -18.21 -4.35
CA PHE A 79 -20.79 -19.54 -3.82
C PHE A 79 -22.09 -20.34 -3.70
N LEU A 80 -23.15 -19.75 -3.13
CA LEU A 80 -24.45 -20.42 -2.99
C LEU A 80 -25.07 -20.81 -4.34
N ILE A 81 -25.02 -19.93 -5.33
CA ILE A 81 -25.54 -20.22 -6.68
C ILE A 81 -24.73 -21.37 -7.32
N SER A 82 -23.40 -21.32 -7.21
CA SER A 82 -22.52 -22.36 -7.74
C SER A 82 -22.72 -23.71 -7.04
N SER A 83 -22.87 -23.73 -5.72
CA SER A 83 -23.15 -24.95 -4.95
C SER A 83 -24.54 -25.53 -5.28
N LEU A 84 -25.54 -24.68 -5.45
CA LEU A 84 -26.87 -25.13 -5.86
C LEU A 84 -26.82 -25.75 -7.27
N LEU A 85 -26.14 -25.09 -8.21
CA LEU A 85 -25.97 -25.61 -9.56
C LEU A 85 -25.22 -26.95 -9.55
N PHE A 86 -24.17 -27.08 -8.74
CA PHE A 86 -23.46 -28.33 -8.55
C PHE A 86 -24.42 -29.46 -8.18
N LEU A 87 -25.26 -29.26 -7.15
CA LEU A 87 -26.23 -30.26 -6.71
C LEU A 87 -27.24 -30.61 -7.81
N VAL A 88 -27.79 -29.60 -8.50
CA VAL A 88 -28.76 -29.81 -9.58
C VAL A 88 -28.14 -30.62 -10.71
N VAL A 89 -26.94 -30.27 -11.16
CA VAL A 89 -26.23 -30.99 -12.24
C VAL A 89 -25.87 -32.40 -11.78
N TYR A 90 -25.36 -32.55 -10.55
CA TYR A 90 -25.02 -33.86 -9.99
C TYR A 90 -26.24 -34.79 -9.94
N PHE A 91 -27.35 -34.35 -9.35
CA PHE A 91 -28.57 -35.16 -9.29
C PHE A 91 -29.16 -35.42 -10.68
N PHE A 92 -29.06 -34.48 -11.61
CA PHE A 92 -29.50 -34.70 -12.98
C PHE A 92 -28.67 -35.80 -13.66
N LEU A 93 -27.35 -35.73 -13.58
CA LEU A 93 -26.46 -36.76 -14.13
C LEU A 93 -26.72 -38.12 -13.45
N SER A 94 -26.85 -38.14 -12.13
CA SER A 94 -27.03 -39.39 -11.36
C SER A 94 -28.41 -40.04 -11.52
N LEU A 95 -29.49 -39.27 -11.67
CA LEU A 95 -30.87 -39.80 -11.71
C LEU A 95 -31.41 -39.99 -13.13
N VAL A 96 -31.00 -39.15 -14.09
CA VAL A 96 -31.57 -39.13 -15.44
C VAL A 96 -30.73 -39.96 -16.40
N ILE A 97 -29.41 -39.93 -16.27
CA ILE A 97 -28.51 -40.72 -17.12
C ILE A 97 -28.40 -42.11 -16.47
N ARG A 98 -29.19 -43.06 -16.98
CA ARG A 98 -29.30 -44.42 -16.46
C ARG A 98 -28.12 -45.32 -16.83
N ASP A 99 -27.19 -44.84 -17.65
CA ASP A 99 -25.97 -45.58 -17.97
C ASP A 99 -25.04 -45.51 -16.75
N PRO A 100 -24.44 -46.63 -16.31
CA PRO A 100 -23.51 -46.65 -15.19
C PRO A 100 -22.20 -45.97 -15.61
N ILE A 101 -22.22 -44.64 -15.67
CA ILE A 101 -21.03 -43.84 -15.77
C ILE A 101 -20.33 -43.94 -14.39
N PRO A 102 -18.99 -44.09 -14.35
CA PRO A 102 -18.27 -44.04 -13.09
C PRO A 102 -18.65 -42.77 -12.32
N MET A 103 -18.97 -42.90 -11.03
CA MET A 103 -19.32 -41.77 -10.14
C MET A 103 -18.34 -40.59 -10.22
N ILE A 104 -17.09 -40.87 -10.60
CA ILE A 104 -16.02 -39.90 -10.83
C ILE A 104 -16.38 -38.91 -11.95
N ASP A 105 -16.98 -39.35 -13.05
CA ASP A 105 -17.29 -38.50 -14.19
C ASP A 105 -18.50 -37.59 -13.91
N GLU A 106 -19.48 -38.07 -13.14
CA GLU A 106 -20.63 -37.26 -12.69
C GLU A 106 -20.19 -36.13 -11.74
N LEU A 107 -19.31 -36.47 -10.79
CA LEU A 107 -18.68 -35.50 -9.88
C LEU A 107 -17.80 -34.51 -10.66
N GLY A 108 -17.03 -35.00 -11.63
CA GLY A 108 -16.20 -34.17 -12.49
C GLY A 108 -17.02 -33.16 -13.31
N GLY A 109 -18.09 -33.63 -13.96
CA GLY A 109 -18.97 -32.80 -14.78
C GLY A 109 -19.71 -31.72 -13.97
N SER A 110 -20.27 -32.09 -12.82
CA SER A 110 -20.96 -31.15 -11.93
C SER A 110 -20.01 -30.11 -11.33
N LEU A 111 -18.79 -30.51 -10.94
CA LEU A 111 -17.77 -29.61 -10.42
C LEU A 111 -17.26 -28.65 -11.50
N ALA A 112 -17.01 -29.14 -12.71
CA ALA A 112 -16.60 -28.31 -13.84
C ALA A 112 -17.69 -27.27 -14.20
N ALA A 113 -18.95 -27.69 -14.26
CA ALA A 113 -20.07 -26.78 -14.53
C ALA A 113 -20.22 -25.69 -13.44
N SER A 114 -20.14 -26.09 -12.17
CA SER A 114 -20.21 -25.18 -11.03
C SER A 114 -19.07 -24.16 -11.01
N PHE A 115 -17.84 -24.62 -11.27
CA PHE A 115 -16.66 -23.77 -11.37
C PHE A 115 -16.76 -22.77 -12.53
N LEU A 116 -17.23 -23.23 -13.71
CA LEU A 116 -17.42 -22.37 -14.87
C LEU A 116 -18.43 -21.25 -14.56
N VAL A 117 -19.56 -21.58 -13.93
CA VAL A 117 -20.56 -20.58 -13.52
C VAL A 117 -20.01 -19.63 -12.46
N TYR A 118 -19.27 -20.14 -11.48
CA TYR A 118 -18.58 -19.31 -10.49
C TYR A 118 -17.67 -18.28 -11.16
N TYR A 119 -16.86 -18.73 -12.13
CA TYR A 119 -15.93 -17.88 -12.87
C TYR A 119 -16.65 -16.81 -13.69
N LEU A 120 -17.71 -17.17 -14.42
CA LEU A 120 -18.52 -16.23 -15.21
C LEU A 120 -19.19 -15.17 -14.33
N LEU A 121 -19.75 -15.57 -13.19
CA LEU A 121 -20.32 -14.65 -12.21
C LEU A 121 -19.27 -13.69 -11.65
N SER A 122 -18.06 -14.17 -11.36
CA SER A 122 -16.95 -13.34 -10.89
C SER A 122 -16.55 -12.26 -11.91
N ARG A 123 -16.50 -12.61 -13.20
CA ARG A 123 -16.22 -11.63 -14.27
C ARG A 123 -17.32 -10.57 -14.35
N ARG A 124 -18.59 -11.01 -14.30
CA ARG A 124 -19.76 -10.11 -14.32
C ARG A 124 -19.76 -9.14 -13.14
N ASP A 125 -19.47 -9.63 -11.93
CA ASP A 125 -19.49 -8.83 -10.70
C ASP A 125 -18.43 -7.72 -10.74
N THR A 126 -17.25 -7.99 -11.30
CA THR A 126 -16.15 -7.02 -11.45
C THR A 126 -16.52 -5.84 -12.35
N GLY A 127 -17.41 -6.07 -13.32
CA GLY A 127 -17.98 -5.05 -14.22
C GLY A 127 -19.31 -4.46 -13.73
N SER A 128 -19.74 -4.75 -12.49
CA SER A 128 -21.02 -4.28 -11.97
C SER A 128 -21.05 -2.76 -11.76
N LYS A 129 -22.25 -2.17 -11.86
CA LYS A 129 -22.47 -0.73 -11.59
C LYS A 129 -21.92 -0.29 -10.24
N ALA A 130 -22.01 -1.14 -9.21
CA ALA A 130 -21.49 -0.85 -7.88
C ALA A 130 -19.95 -0.72 -7.86
N ALA A 131 -19.24 -1.61 -8.56
CA ALA A 131 -17.78 -1.54 -8.68
C ALA A 131 -17.37 -0.30 -9.49
N THR A 132 -18.04 -0.02 -10.60
CA THR A 132 -17.78 1.17 -11.43
C THR A 132 -18.03 2.47 -10.66
N ALA A 133 -19.16 2.59 -9.95
CA ALA A 133 -19.46 3.76 -9.13
C ALA A 133 -18.43 3.98 -8.02
N LYS A 134 -17.99 2.91 -7.34
CA LYS A 134 -16.95 3.01 -6.30
C LYS A 134 -15.59 3.40 -6.88
N ARG A 135 -15.20 2.89 -8.06
CA ARG A 135 -13.98 3.32 -8.76
C ARG A 135 -14.01 4.81 -9.07
N ILE A 136 -15.11 5.28 -9.66
CA ILE A 136 -15.27 6.70 -10.03
C ILE A 136 -15.16 7.57 -8.78
N ALA A 137 -15.92 7.26 -7.73
CA ALA A 137 -15.89 8.02 -6.49
C ALA A 137 -14.49 8.07 -5.84
N LEU A 138 -13.71 6.98 -5.89
CA LEU A 138 -12.34 6.97 -5.36
C LEU A 138 -11.35 7.72 -6.26
N ARG A 139 -11.54 7.69 -7.58
CA ARG A 139 -10.71 8.45 -8.52
C ARG A 139 -10.91 9.95 -8.39
N GLU A 140 -12.16 10.40 -8.25
CA GLU A 140 -12.48 11.80 -7.98
C GLU A 140 -11.71 12.32 -6.75
N ARG A 141 -11.62 11.51 -5.68
CA ARG A 141 -10.83 11.87 -4.48
C ARG A 141 -9.33 11.97 -4.73
N VAL A 142 -8.79 11.17 -5.64
CA VAL A 142 -7.39 11.23 -6.04
C VAL A 142 -7.13 12.44 -6.95
N ASP A 143 -8.07 12.78 -7.81
CA ASP A 143 -8.00 13.96 -8.67
C ASP A 143 -8.06 15.27 -7.88
N GLU A 144 -8.78 15.27 -6.75
CA GLU A 144 -8.87 16.39 -5.80
C GLU A 144 -7.56 16.64 -5.01
N ILE A 145 -6.55 15.77 -5.11
CA ILE A 145 -5.28 15.94 -4.39
C ILE A 145 -4.54 17.15 -4.94
N TYR A 146 -4.37 18.14 -4.07
CA TYR A 146 -3.50 19.30 -4.27
C TYR A 146 -2.22 19.15 -3.46
N PHE A 147 -1.12 19.70 -3.97
CA PHE A 147 0.18 19.69 -3.31
C PHE A 147 0.48 21.08 -2.76
N GLU A 148 0.81 21.15 -1.48
CA GLU A 148 1.20 22.36 -0.78
C GLU A 148 2.59 22.22 -0.16
N HIS A 149 3.31 23.34 -0.11
CA HIS A 149 4.58 23.42 0.57
C HIS A 149 4.42 23.16 2.07
N ASP A 150 5.33 22.39 2.65
CA ASP A 150 5.34 22.04 4.06
C ASP A 150 6.77 22.07 4.62
N SER A 151 7.01 22.93 5.60
CA SER A 151 8.33 23.10 6.24
C SER A 151 8.84 21.82 6.89
N LEU A 152 7.97 20.99 7.46
CA LEU A 152 8.37 19.71 8.05
C LEU A 152 8.90 18.75 6.99
N VAL A 153 8.32 18.79 5.79
CA VAL A 153 8.76 17.96 4.67
C VAL A 153 10.05 18.50 4.06
N GLU A 154 10.20 19.82 3.97
CA GLU A 154 11.44 20.49 3.58
C GLU A 154 12.60 20.09 4.51
N GLU A 155 12.44 20.24 5.83
CA GLU A 155 13.45 19.87 6.81
C GLU A 155 13.81 18.36 6.68
N ALA A 156 12.81 17.48 6.54
CA ALA A 156 13.03 16.04 6.38
C ALA A 156 13.75 15.69 5.07
N GLU A 157 13.46 16.43 3.99
CA GLU A 157 14.09 16.27 2.69
C GLU A 157 15.55 16.76 2.70
N GLU A 158 15.83 17.91 3.32
CA GLU A 158 17.20 18.40 3.51
C GLU A 158 18.05 17.41 4.30
N LEU A 159 17.48 16.84 5.37
CA LEU A 159 18.14 15.78 6.13
C LEU A 159 18.40 14.54 5.25
N LEU A 160 17.43 14.14 4.42
CA LEU A 160 17.60 13.02 3.50
C LEU A 160 18.75 13.27 2.53
N LEU A 161 18.78 14.44 1.89
CA LEU A 161 19.81 14.82 0.92
C LEU A 161 21.20 14.89 1.57
N ARG A 162 21.29 15.42 2.79
CA ARG A 162 22.54 15.43 3.56
C ARG A 162 23.05 14.03 3.82
N LEU A 163 22.19 13.13 4.29
CA LEU A 163 22.55 11.73 4.57
C LEU A 163 22.89 10.94 3.30
N GLU A 164 22.27 11.27 2.15
CA GLU A 164 22.58 10.63 0.87
C GLU A 164 23.90 11.12 0.26
N ALA A 165 24.35 12.32 0.61
CA ALA A 165 25.64 12.85 0.18
C ALA A 165 26.84 12.29 0.99
N GLU A 166 26.58 11.70 2.16
CA GLU A 166 27.62 11.12 3.02
C GLU A 166 28.09 9.74 2.54
N ASP A 167 29.39 9.45 2.68
CA ASP A 167 29.92 8.11 2.39
C ASP A 167 29.44 7.10 3.45
N THR A 168 29.39 5.81 3.11
CA THR A 168 28.78 4.74 3.93
C THR A 168 29.34 4.68 5.36
N ARG A 169 30.62 5.03 5.54
CA ARG A 169 31.27 5.10 6.88
C ARG A 169 30.81 6.31 7.68
N GLN A 170 30.74 7.47 7.05
CA GLN A 170 30.27 8.72 7.66
C GLN A 170 28.79 8.62 8.01
N LEU A 171 27.97 8.08 7.11
CA LEU A 171 26.56 7.81 7.36
C LEU A 171 26.36 6.92 8.59
N ALA A 172 27.21 5.90 8.76
CA ALA A 172 27.12 5.02 9.92
C ALA A 172 27.43 5.76 11.23
N GLU A 173 28.34 6.73 11.20
CA GLU A 173 28.70 7.62 12.32
C GLU A 173 27.58 8.62 12.61
N SER A 174 27.06 9.32 11.60
CA SER A 174 25.89 10.21 11.70
C SER A 174 24.63 9.50 12.17
N LEU A 175 24.46 8.22 11.83
CA LEU A 175 23.38 7.39 12.38
C LEU A 175 23.66 7.01 13.84
N ALA A 176 24.91 6.89 14.27
CA ALA A 176 25.27 6.53 15.64
C ALA A 176 25.13 7.73 16.57
N ASP A 177 25.73 8.85 16.18
CA ASP A 177 25.61 10.17 16.78
C ASP A 177 24.25 10.71 16.41
N ALA A 178 23.29 10.42 17.28
CA ALA A 178 21.93 10.88 17.14
C ALA A 178 21.85 12.36 16.74
N VAL A 179 21.64 12.62 15.45
CA VAL A 179 21.35 13.96 14.94
C VAL A 179 20.11 14.44 15.69
N GLU A 180 20.29 15.40 16.58
CA GLU A 180 19.18 16.09 17.23
C GLU A 180 18.49 16.91 16.15
N PHE A 181 17.25 16.51 15.86
CA PHE A 181 16.43 17.15 14.86
C PHE A 181 15.22 17.73 15.57
N SER A 182 15.24 19.04 15.78
CA SER A 182 14.10 19.77 16.32
C SER A 182 13.12 20.02 15.19
N VAL A 183 12.16 19.11 14.98
CA VAL A 183 11.13 19.31 13.97
C VAL A 183 10.24 20.47 14.39
N THR A 184 10.13 21.48 13.54
CA THR A 184 9.18 22.58 13.75
C THR A 184 7.94 22.29 12.91
N GLY A 185 6.97 21.56 13.44
CA GLY A 185 5.77 21.20 12.69
C GLY A 185 4.61 20.69 13.54
N GLU A 186 3.44 20.60 12.92
CA GLU A 186 2.25 20.02 13.56
C GLU A 186 2.47 18.55 13.89
N LYS A 187 2.24 18.19 15.16
CA LYS A 187 2.45 16.85 15.70
C LYS A 187 1.72 15.76 14.90
N GLU A 188 0.51 16.04 14.43
CA GLU A 188 -0.29 15.09 13.65
C GLU A 188 0.38 14.74 12.30
N ARG A 189 0.94 15.72 11.60
CA ARG A 189 1.66 15.52 10.34
C ARG A 189 2.96 14.74 10.56
N LEU A 190 3.71 15.08 11.61
CA LEU A 190 4.89 14.33 12.01
C LEU A 190 4.56 12.87 12.31
N ASP A 191 3.51 12.61 13.09
CA ASP A 191 3.06 11.26 13.43
C ASP A 191 2.68 10.47 12.17
N GLN A 192 2.00 11.10 11.20
CA GLN A 192 1.67 10.46 9.91
C GLN A 192 2.94 10.10 9.13
N LEU A 193 3.88 11.03 8.95
CA LEU A 193 5.13 10.80 8.22
C LEU A 193 5.95 9.67 8.85
N VAL A 194 6.12 9.70 10.18
CA VAL A 194 6.79 8.64 10.94
C VAL A 194 6.07 7.30 10.78
N SER A 195 4.72 7.30 10.76
CA SER A 195 3.94 6.07 10.55
C SER A 195 4.18 5.44 9.17
N TYR A 196 4.35 6.25 8.12
CA TYR A 196 4.56 5.77 6.76
C TYR A 196 5.97 5.22 6.60
N LEU A 197 6.97 5.94 7.12
CA LEU A 197 8.35 5.47 7.19
C LEU A 197 8.44 4.16 7.99
N ARG A 198 7.75 4.08 9.15
CA ARG A 198 7.71 2.86 9.96
C ARG A 198 7.16 1.66 9.20
N ARG A 199 6.11 1.85 8.38
CA ARG A 199 5.53 0.78 7.55
C ARG A 199 6.53 0.27 6.53
N ARG A 200 7.21 1.18 5.83
CA ARG A 200 8.28 0.86 4.87
C ARG A 200 9.42 0.07 5.50
N PHE A 201 9.72 0.35 6.77
CA PHE A 201 10.79 -0.29 7.52
C PHE A 201 10.33 -1.42 8.48
N ALA A 202 9.09 -1.92 8.38
CA ALA A 202 8.55 -2.89 9.35
C ALA A 202 9.22 -4.29 9.34
N SER A 203 10.18 -4.54 8.44
CA SER A 203 10.79 -5.86 8.22
C SER A 203 11.64 -6.37 9.40
N ARG A 204 11.78 -7.69 9.50
CA ARG A 204 12.63 -8.34 10.53
C ARG A 204 14.12 -7.97 10.39
N ALA A 205 14.56 -7.68 9.17
CA ALA A 205 15.93 -7.24 8.87
C ALA A 205 16.23 -5.88 9.51
N TYR A 206 15.23 -4.99 9.50
CA TYR A 206 15.33 -3.66 10.08
C TYR A 206 15.45 -3.68 11.60
N ARG A 207 14.62 -4.48 12.29
CA ARG A 207 14.72 -4.66 13.76
C ARG A 207 16.08 -5.16 14.20
N LYS A 208 16.77 -5.96 13.36
CA LYS A 208 18.14 -6.41 13.61
C LYS A 208 19.15 -5.26 13.47
N GLN A 209 18.99 -4.38 12.48
CA GLN A 209 19.86 -3.21 12.30
C GLN A 209 19.67 -2.15 13.39
N GLU A 210 18.43 -1.85 13.79
CA GLU A 210 18.16 -0.93 14.91
C GLU A 210 18.85 -1.44 16.19
N LYS A 211 18.77 -2.75 16.47
CA LYS A 211 19.49 -3.38 17.59
C LYS A 211 21.01 -3.31 17.43
N ALA A 212 21.54 -3.51 16.23
CA ALA A 212 22.99 -3.43 15.97
C ALA A 212 23.53 -2.01 16.17
N LEU A 213 22.81 -0.99 15.71
CA LEU A 213 23.20 0.42 15.86
C LEU A 213 23.07 0.89 17.32
N ARG A 214 22.07 0.42 18.07
CA ARG A 214 21.99 0.67 19.52
C ARG A 214 23.16 0.07 20.30
N ARG A 215 23.66 -1.11 19.88
CA ARG A 215 24.84 -1.77 20.48
C ARG A 215 26.15 -1.05 20.15
N ARG A 216 26.19 -0.21 19.11
CA ARG A 216 27.38 0.53 18.67
C ARG A 216 27.85 1.63 19.62
N LYS A 217 27.04 2.02 20.63
CA LYS A 217 27.55 2.80 21.77
C LYS A 217 28.73 2.11 22.49
N GLN A 218 29.08 0.84 22.17
CA GLN A 218 29.99 0.02 22.96
C GLN A 218 31.07 -0.80 22.20
N ARG A 219 31.64 -0.30 21.09
CA ARG A 219 32.83 -0.85 20.35
C ARG A 219 32.51 -1.83 19.20
N GLN A 220 32.55 -1.34 17.94
CA GLN A 220 32.98 -1.99 16.68
C GLN A 220 32.26 -1.43 15.43
N SER A 221 32.93 -1.54 14.28
CA SER A 221 32.42 -1.18 12.95
C SER A 221 31.27 -2.10 12.53
N VAL A 222 30.10 -1.53 12.24
CA VAL A 222 28.92 -2.29 11.84
C VAL A 222 29.02 -2.60 10.35
N LYS A 223 28.99 -3.89 9.99
CA LYS A 223 28.66 -4.31 8.61
C LYS A 223 27.20 -3.97 8.35
N LEU A 224 26.97 -2.81 7.73
CA LEU A 224 25.65 -2.41 7.28
C LEU A 224 25.23 -3.27 6.08
N ASN A 225 23.94 -3.58 6.00
CA ASN A 225 23.42 -4.35 4.89
C ASN A 225 23.09 -3.39 3.74
N ASN A 226 23.83 -3.48 2.64
CA ASN A 226 23.65 -2.64 1.44
C ASN A 226 22.26 -2.75 0.81
N LYS A 227 21.42 -3.71 1.23
CA LYS A 227 20.03 -3.84 0.76
C LYS A 227 19.03 -2.91 1.46
N LEU A 228 19.43 -2.22 2.54
CA LEU A 228 18.57 -1.33 3.29
C LEU A 228 18.87 0.12 2.91
N ASP A 229 17.80 0.91 2.78
CA ASP A 229 17.87 2.33 2.48
C ASP A 229 18.31 3.11 3.73
N LEU A 230 19.62 3.15 3.96
CA LEU A 230 20.23 3.70 5.17
C LEU A 230 19.99 5.20 5.36
N PRO A 231 20.04 6.05 4.30
CA PRO A 231 19.75 7.48 4.45
C PRO A 231 18.30 7.74 4.87
N LEU A 232 17.34 7.09 4.22
CA LEU A 232 15.92 7.21 4.57
C LEU A 232 15.63 6.67 5.99
N PHE A 233 16.38 5.65 6.42
CA PHE A 233 16.31 5.18 7.80
C PHE A 233 16.85 6.21 8.81
N GLY A 234 17.89 6.96 8.46
CA GLY A 234 18.40 8.05 9.29
C GLY A 234 17.35 9.12 9.52
N VAL A 235 16.64 9.52 8.47
CA VAL A 235 15.49 10.44 8.56
C VAL A 235 14.43 9.90 9.50
N TYR A 236 13.99 8.65 9.33
CA TYR A 236 13.03 8.04 10.25
C TYR A 236 13.50 8.06 11.71
N ARG A 237 14.78 7.78 11.96
CA ARG A 237 15.32 7.74 13.32
C ARG A 237 15.40 9.14 13.94
N ALA A 238 15.70 10.16 13.14
CA ALA A 238 15.72 11.56 13.56
C ALA A 238 14.29 12.03 13.91
N LEU A 239 13.32 11.79 13.02
CA LEU A 239 11.92 12.20 13.19
C LEU A 239 11.16 11.47 14.32
N LYS A 240 11.61 10.28 14.71
CA LYS A 240 10.95 9.47 15.75
C LYS A 240 11.27 9.94 17.18
N ARG A 241 12.36 10.68 17.37
CA ARG A 241 12.83 11.09 18.71
C ARG A 241 12.09 12.31 19.21
#